data_AF-A0A3A5IEZ0-F1
#
_entry.id   AF-A0A3A5IEZ0-F1
#
_cell.length_a   1.000
_cell.length_b   1.000
_cell.length_c   1.000
_cell.angle_alpha   90.00
_cell.angle_beta   90.00
_cell.angle_gamma   90.00
#
_symmetry.space_group_name_H-M   'P 1'
#
loop_
_entity.id
_entity.type
_entity.pdbx_description
1 polymer ?
#
loop_
_entity_poly.entity_id
_entity_poly.type
_entity_poly.pdbx_seq_one_letter_code
_entity_poly.pdbx_strand_id
1 'polypeptide(L)'
;MHAFYKTKNGRTGHIFFGNKGKANESPYIALDKDAGVGNKSGHNEENLVIKTLEDIESVIIATNIFRFFRFKKDDNFAKYDGKVTIKTNTGDEIDVPLTSEEPGRWCVISKIDNSHSSAPKVININRVQKGEPSINKY
;
A
#
# COMPACT_ATOMS: atom_id res chain seq x y z
N MET A 1 1.10 -0.51 -6.53
CA MET A 1 0.89 -0.30 -5.07
C MET A 1 -0.50 0.29 -4.80
N HIS A 2 -1.08 0.04 -3.62
CA HIS A 2 -2.41 0.55 -3.23
C HIS A 2 -2.39 1.20 -1.84
N ALA A 3 -3.11 2.30 -1.68
CA ALA A 3 -3.45 2.88 -0.38
C ALA A 3 -4.95 3.09 -0.26
N PHE A 4 -5.57 2.43 0.71
CA PHE A 4 -6.97 2.65 1.09
C PHE A 4 -6.97 3.59 2.28
N TYR A 5 -7.69 4.70 2.21
CA TYR A 5 -7.67 5.70 3.27
C TYR A 5 -9.06 5.99 3.81
N LYS A 6 -9.08 6.47 5.05
CA LYS A 6 -10.22 7.13 5.68
C LYS A 6 -9.74 8.47 6.24
N THR A 7 -10.45 9.54 5.91
CA THR A 7 -10.20 10.87 6.47
C THR A 7 -10.93 11.04 7.80
N LYS A 8 -10.51 12.02 8.60
CA LYS A 8 -11.11 12.34 9.90
C LYS A 8 -12.58 12.81 9.81
N ASN A 9 -13.00 13.28 8.64
CA ASN A 9 -14.41 13.59 8.36
C ASN A 9 -15.23 12.41 7.82
N GLY A 10 -14.67 11.19 7.82
CA GLY A 10 -15.36 9.95 7.46
C GLY A 10 -15.33 9.59 5.97
N ARG A 11 -14.72 10.39 5.09
CA ARG A 11 -14.59 10.06 3.67
C ARG A 11 -13.56 8.95 3.48
N THR A 12 -13.94 7.92 2.73
CA THR A 12 -13.04 6.84 2.33
C THR A 12 -12.61 6.98 0.87
N GLY A 13 -11.44 6.47 0.53
CA GLY A 13 -11.02 6.38 -0.86
C GLY A 13 -9.84 5.44 -1.09
N HIS A 14 -9.39 5.40 -2.34
CA HIS A 14 -8.40 4.45 -2.82
C HIS A 14 -7.44 5.11 -3.80
N ILE A 15 -6.15 5.05 -3.50
CA ILE A 15 -5.06 5.47 -4.37
C ILE A 15 -4.39 4.24 -4.97
N PHE A 16 -4.29 4.21 -6.31
CA PHE A 16 -3.70 3.12 -7.08
C PHE A 16 -3.37 3.60 -8.51
N PHE A 17 -2.87 2.72 -9.40
CA PHE A 17 -2.44 3.11 -10.74
C PHE A 17 -3.49 3.92 -11.55
N GLY A 18 -4.79 3.58 -11.39
CA GLY A 18 -5.90 4.24 -12.07
C GLY A 18 -6.40 5.52 -11.39
N ASN A 19 -6.03 5.72 -10.11
CA ASN A 19 -6.30 6.93 -9.36
C ASN A 19 -5.07 7.30 -8.51
N LYS A 20 -4.17 8.08 -9.09
CA LYS A 20 -2.85 8.35 -8.49
C LYS A 20 -2.88 9.34 -7.33
N GLY A 21 -4.01 10.01 -7.09
CA GLY A 21 -4.09 11.08 -6.10
C GLY A 21 -3.17 12.25 -6.42
N LYS A 22 -2.97 13.13 -5.44
CA LYS A 22 -2.14 14.34 -5.57
C LYS A 22 -1.52 14.69 -4.22
N ALA A 23 -0.29 15.18 -4.24
CA ALA A 23 0.41 15.61 -3.02
C ALA A 23 0.00 17.02 -2.56
N ASN A 24 -0.77 17.77 -3.37
CA ASN A 24 -1.19 19.15 -3.10
C ASN A 24 -2.71 19.30 -2.91
N GLU A 25 -3.45 18.20 -2.87
CA GLU A 25 -4.90 18.18 -2.65
C GLU A 25 -5.25 17.04 -1.71
N SER A 26 -6.16 17.27 -0.75
CA SER A 26 -6.63 16.24 0.20
C SER A 26 -7.08 14.97 -0.55
N PRO A 27 -6.59 13.77 -0.20
CA PRO A 27 -5.96 13.40 1.07
C PRO A 27 -4.44 13.60 1.15
N TYR A 28 -3.83 14.31 0.19
CA TYR A 28 -2.38 14.55 0.10
C TYR A 28 -1.55 13.27 -0.07
N ILE A 29 -2.17 12.24 -0.65
CA ILE A 29 -1.55 10.96 -1.00
C ILE A 29 -1.34 10.94 -2.52
N ALA A 30 -0.12 10.66 -2.95
CA ALA A 30 0.24 10.54 -4.36
C ALA A 30 1.02 9.26 -4.63
N LEU A 31 0.61 8.53 -5.67
CA LEU A 31 1.40 7.46 -6.27
C LEU A 31 2.19 8.04 -7.45
N ASP A 32 3.49 7.75 -7.50
CA ASP A 32 4.34 8.19 -8.60
C ASP A 32 4.08 7.43 -9.92
N LYS A 33 4.98 7.62 -10.89
CA LYS A 33 4.91 6.85 -12.15
C LYS A 33 5.34 5.42 -11.86
N ASP A 34 4.35 4.54 -11.74
CA ASP A 34 4.50 3.09 -11.76
C ASP A 34 5.50 2.62 -12.83
N ALA A 35 6.63 2.05 -12.39
CA ALA A 35 7.65 1.45 -13.24
C ALA A 35 7.23 0.06 -13.77
N GLY A 36 6.16 -0.56 -13.24
CA GLY A 36 5.67 -1.89 -13.59
C GLY A 36 4.82 -1.96 -14.86
N VAL A 37 4.44 -0.81 -15.45
CA VAL A 37 3.66 -0.78 -16.70
C VAL A 37 4.57 -1.05 -17.90
N GLY A 38 4.81 -2.33 -18.22
CA GLY A 38 5.44 -2.69 -19.50
C GLY A 38 6.28 -3.96 -19.55
N ASN A 39 6.27 -4.84 -18.53
CA ASN A 39 7.07 -6.07 -18.55
C ASN A 39 8.58 -5.82 -18.77
N LYS A 40 9.09 -4.66 -18.37
CA LYS A 40 10.54 -4.44 -18.36
C LYS A 40 11.13 -5.16 -17.15
N SER A 41 12.03 -6.10 -17.42
CA SER A 41 12.95 -6.65 -16.42
C SER A 41 13.77 -5.51 -15.82
N GLY A 42 13.88 -5.44 -14.49
CA GLY A 42 14.61 -4.39 -13.77
C GLY A 42 14.05 -4.13 -12.37
N HIS A 43 14.68 -3.20 -11.64
CA HIS A 43 14.17 -2.67 -10.38
C HIS A 43 12.95 -1.80 -10.66
N ASN A 44 11.76 -2.39 -10.60
CA ASN A 44 10.50 -1.67 -10.71
C ASN A 44 10.12 -1.14 -9.32
N GLU A 45 10.37 0.15 -9.11
CA GLU A 45 10.02 0.87 -7.88
C GLU A 45 8.72 1.64 -8.10
N GLU A 46 7.77 1.49 -7.19
CA GLU A 46 6.55 2.31 -7.11
C GLU A 46 6.59 3.06 -5.78
N ASN A 47 6.57 4.40 -5.83
CA ASN A 47 6.59 5.23 -4.62
C ASN A 47 5.21 5.82 -4.34
N LEU A 48 4.73 5.58 -3.13
CA LEU A 48 3.54 6.21 -2.59
C LEU A 48 3.95 7.21 -1.49
N VAL A 49 3.63 8.47 -1.70
CA VAL A 49 3.98 9.58 -0.81
C VAL A 49 2.73 10.09 -0.12
N ILE A 50 2.79 10.20 1.21
CA ILE A 50 1.77 10.86 2.04
C ILE A 50 2.40 12.13 2.59
N LYS A 51 2.00 13.30 2.07
CA LYS A 51 2.65 14.58 2.42
C LYS A 51 2.30 15.06 3.82
N THR A 52 1.07 14.78 4.27
CA THR A 52 0.58 15.14 5.60
C THR A 52 -0.46 14.12 6.04
N LEU A 53 -0.57 13.91 7.36
CA LEU A 53 -1.62 13.10 7.97
C LEU A 53 -2.75 13.94 8.57
N GLU A 54 -2.72 15.27 8.42
CA GLU A 54 -3.65 16.19 9.08
C GLU A 54 -5.13 15.83 8.87
N ASP A 55 -5.50 15.50 7.62
CA ASP A 55 -6.86 15.11 7.24
C ASP A 55 -7.14 13.61 7.39
N ILE A 56 -6.09 12.81 7.61
CA ILE A 56 -6.15 11.35 7.55
C ILE A 56 -6.41 10.77 8.93
N GLU A 57 -7.41 9.91 9.02
CA GLU A 57 -7.66 9.09 10.21
C GLU A 57 -6.85 7.80 10.13
N SER A 58 -6.87 7.12 8.97
CA SER A 58 -6.09 5.90 8.77
C SER A 58 -5.80 5.61 7.30
N VAL A 59 -4.74 4.85 7.05
CA VAL A 59 -4.36 4.34 5.73
C VAL A 59 -3.95 2.88 5.83
N ILE A 60 -4.48 2.05 4.94
CA ILE A 60 -4.02 0.67 4.71
C ILE A 60 -3.17 0.66 3.44
N ILE A 61 -1.92 0.24 3.58
CA ILE A 61 -1.01 0.01 2.46
C ILE A 61 -1.07 -1.46 2.07
N ALA A 62 -1.27 -1.71 0.78
CA ALA A 62 -1.35 -3.06 0.24
C ALA A 62 -0.76 -3.15 -1.17
N THR A 63 -0.38 -4.35 -1.57
CA THR A 63 0.02 -4.67 -2.94
C THR A 63 -0.86 -5.80 -3.48
N ASN A 64 -1.03 -5.81 -4.79
CA ASN A 64 -1.72 -6.86 -5.51
C ASN A 64 -0.81 -7.39 -6.61
N ILE A 65 -0.82 -8.70 -6.82
CA ILE A 65 -0.17 -9.32 -7.98
C ILE A 65 -1.02 -9.01 -9.22
N PHE A 66 -0.69 -7.92 -9.91
CA PHE A 66 -1.27 -7.57 -11.20
C PHE A 66 -0.41 -8.12 -12.34
N ARG A 67 -0.95 -9.02 -13.15
CA ARG A 67 -0.37 -9.38 -14.46
C ARG A 67 -1.40 -9.19 -15.57
N PHE A 68 -1.02 -8.37 -16.55
CA PHE A 68 -1.82 -8.01 -17.72
C PHE A 68 -2.03 -9.19 -18.71
N PHE A 69 -1.19 -10.23 -18.64
CA PHE A 69 -1.31 -11.43 -19.48
C PHE A 69 -1.38 -12.71 -18.65
N ARG A 70 -2.45 -13.49 -18.89
CA ARG A 70 -2.69 -14.89 -18.49
C ARG A 70 -2.07 -15.31 -17.14
N PHE A 71 -2.87 -15.24 -16.10
CA PHE A 71 -2.59 -15.91 -14.82
C PHE A 71 -2.21 -17.38 -15.07
N LYS A 72 -1.00 -17.77 -14.63
CA LYS A 72 -0.74 -19.19 -14.37
C LYS A 72 -1.34 -19.51 -13.00
N LYS A 73 -1.87 -20.71 -12.85
CA LYS A 73 -2.60 -21.16 -11.64
C LYS A 73 -1.74 -21.15 -10.36
N ASP A 74 -0.42 -20.97 -10.49
CA ASP A 74 0.58 -21.13 -9.42
C ASP A 74 1.35 -19.83 -9.07
N ASP A 75 0.83 -18.65 -9.43
CA ASP A 75 1.41 -17.36 -9.04
C ASP A 75 1.02 -17.04 -7.58
N ASN A 76 2.01 -16.94 -6.70
CA ASN A 76 1.84 -16.59 -5.28
C ASN A 76 3.02 -15.74 -4.79
N PHE A 77 2.83 -15.06 -3.66
CA PHE A 77 3.89 -14.27 -3.02
C PHE A 77 5.07 -15.12 -2.53
N ALA A 78 4.95 -16.44 -2.45
CA ALA A 78 6.07 -17.33 -2.08
C ALA A 78 7.20 -17.34 -3.12
N LYS A 79 6.92 -16.88 -4.35
CA LYS A 79 7.89 -16.74 -5.45
C LYS A 79 8.31 -15.29 -5.69
N TYR A 80 7.91 -14.36 -4.82
CA TYR A 80 8.21 -12.93 -4.93
C TYR A 80 9.26 -12.55 -3.88
N ASP A 81 10.37 -11.93 -4.31
CA ASP A 81 11.48 -11.48 -3.46
C ASP A 81 11.40 -9.98 -3.13
N GLY A 82 10.24 -9.37 -3.38
CA GLY A 82 10.01 -7.95 -3.11
C GLY A 82 9.86 -7.64 -1.61
N LYS A 83 10.17 -6.39 -1.26
CA LYS A 83 9.86 -5.80 0.04
C LYS A 83 9.13 -4.48 -0.15
N VAL A 84 8.36 -4.08 0.86
CA VAL A 84 7.86 -2.70 0.95
C VAL A 84 8.54 -2.03 2.12
N THR A 85 9.16 -0.90 1.83
CA THR A 85 9.84 -0.08 2.82
C THR A 85 8.98 1.14 3.13
N ILE A 86 8.67 1.35 4.41
CA ILE A 86 7.95 2.53 4.90
C ILE A 86 8.96 3.44 5.57
N LYS A 87 9.07 4.69 5.10
CA LYS A 87 9.96 5.70 5.66
C LYS A 87 9.14 6.84 6.25
N THR A 88 9.43 7.21 7.49
CA THR A 88 8.83 8.38 8.14
C THR A 88 9.75 9.59 8.03
N ASN A 89 9.20 10.78 8.21
CA ASN A 89 9.99 12.02 8.24
C ASN A 89 10.85 12.16 9.51
N THR A 90 10.61 11.32 10.53
CA THR A 90 11.43 11.22 11.75
C THR A 90 12.65 10.33 11.55
N GLY A 91 12.79 9.68 10.39
CA GLY A 91 13.91 8.82 10.04
C GLY A 91 13.67 7.34 10.35
N ASP A 92 12.47 6.95 10.76
CA ASP A 92 12.15 5.53 10.95
C ASP A 92 12.00 4.85 9.59
N GLU A 93 12.55 3.64 9.50
CA GLU A 93 12.45 2.79 8.31
C GLU A 93 11.95 1.41 8.74
N ILE A 94 10.84 0.98 8.17
CA ILE A 94 10.24 -0.33 8.42
C ILE A 94 10.21 -1.09 7.12
N ASP A 95 10.98 -2.18 7.06
CA ASP A 95 10.96 -3.13 5.95
C ASP A 95 9.93 -4.23 6.21
N VAL A 96 8.99 -4.37 5.28
CA VAL A 96 7.98 -5.43 5.28
C VAL A 96 8.29 -6.37 4.12
N PRO A 97 8.87 -7.56 4.37
CA PRO A 97 9.15 -8.53 3.32
C PRO A 97 7.85 -9.12 2.80
N LEU A 98 7.68 -9.17 1.47
CA LEU A 98 6.50 -9.75 0.83
C LEU A 98 6.63 -11.28 0.69
N THR A 99 7.05 -11.94 1.77
CA THR A 99 7.30 -13.38 1.81
C THR A 99 6.11 -14.07 2.46
N SER A 100 5.31 -14.81 1.68
CA SER A 100 4.18 -15.59 2.21
C SER A 100 4.01 -16.89 1.45
N GLU A 101 3.95 -17.99 2.18
CA GLU A 101 3.64 -19.32 1.64
C GLU A 101 2.13 -19.48 1.33
N GLU A 102 1.29 -18.60 1.89
CA GLU A 102 -0.15 -18.64 1.68
C GLU A 102 -0.57 -18.12 0.29
N PRO A 103 -1.53 -18.77 -0.38
CA PRO A 103 -2.06 -18.30 -1.65
C PRO A 103 -3.03 -17.13 -1.45
N GLY A 104 -2.78 -16.03 -2.15
CA GLY A 104 -3.66 -14.86 -2.17
C GLY A 104 -3.21 -13.84 -3.19
N ARG A 105 -4.13 -12.96 -3.59
CA ARG A 105 -3.89 -11.94 -4.62
C ARG A 105 -3.50 -10.60 -4.02
N TRP A 106 -3.76 -10.42 -2.73
CA TRP A 106 -3.48 -9.21 -1.98
C TRP A 106 -2.52 -9.51 -0.84
N CYS A 107 -1.56 -8.62 -0.63
CA CYS A 107 -0.75 -8.59 0.58
C CYS A 107 -1.01 -7.25 1.29
N VAL A 108 -1.57 -7.31 2.50
CA VAL A 108 -1.73 -6.14 3.36
C VAL A 108 -0.45 -5.94 4.13
N ILE A 109 0.19 -4.80 3.90
CA ILE A 109 1.55 -4.51 4.36
C ILE A 109 1.48 -3.87 5.73
N SER A 110 0.78 -2.75 5.84
CA SER A 110 0.73 -1.97 7.06
C SER A 110 -0.55 -1.15 7.18
N LYS A 111 -0.80 -0.70 8.40
CA LYS A 111 -1.77 0.35 8.73
C LYS A 111 -1.03 1.56 9.29
N ILE A 112 -1.29 2.73 8.75
CA ILE A 112 -0.98 4.01 9.40
C ILE A 112 -2.24 4.41 10.16
N ASP A 113 -2.16 4.46 11.48
CA ASP A 113 -3.25 4.88 12.37
C ASP A 113 -2.95 6.29 12.91
N ASN A 114 -3.85 7.23 12.61
CA ASN A 114 -3.81 8.62 13.06
C ASN A 114 -5.16 9.03 13.68
N SER A 115 -5.91 8.06 14.22
CA SER A 115 -7.25 8.28 14.80
C SER A 115 -7.22 8.91 16.20
N HIS A 116 -6.07 8.84 16.89
CA HIS A 116 -5.92 9.31 18.27
C HIS A 116 -5.05 10.59 18.35
N SER A 117 -5.20 11.37 19.43
CA SER A 117 -4.43 12.60 19.68
C SER A 117 -2.96 12.36 20.03
N SER A 118 -2.62 11.14 20.46
CA SER A 118 -1.24 10.67 20.58
C SER A 118 -0.72 10.31 19.19
N ALA A 119 0.47 10.78 18.85
CA ALA A 119 1.15 10.67 17.55
C ALA A 119 0.78 9.47 16.65
N PRO A 120 0.77 9.66 15.30
CA PRO A 120 0.48 8.59 14.36
C PRO A 120 1.35 7.35 14.55
N LYS A 121 0.80 6.16 14.29
CA LYS A 121 1.48 4.88 14.44
C LYS A 121 1.49 4.11 13.13
N VAL A 122 2.61 3.45 12.85
CA VAL A 122 2.70 2.47 11.76
C VAL A 122 2.62 1.07 12.36
N ILE A 123 1.63 0.30 11.93
CA ILE A 123 1.37 -1.06 12.39
C ILE A 123 1.73 -2.00 11.23
N ASN A 124 2.71 -2.89 11.45
CA ASN A 124 3.05 -3.93 10.49
C ASN A 124 1.96 -5.03 10.52
N ILE A 125 1.39 -5.36 9.37
CA ILE A 125 0.35 -6.39 9.22
C ILE A 125 0.90 -7.62 8.51
N ASN A 126 1.66 -7.42 7.42
CA ASN A 126 2.25 -8.45 6.55
C ASN A 126 1.37 -9.72 6.38
N ARG A 127 0.17 -9.55 5.80
CA ARG A 127 -0.80 -10.64 5.66
C ARG A 127 -1.28 -10.79 4.22
N VAL A 128 -1.14 -12.00 3.68
CA VAL A 128 -1.74 -12.36 2.40
C VAL A 128 -3.22 -12.72 2.56
N GLN A 129 -4.03 -12.32 1.58
CA GLN A 129 -5.45 -12.63 1.54
C GLN A 129 -6.00 -12.71 0.11
N LYS A 130 -7.16 -13.35 -0.03
CA LYS A 130 -7.84 -13.53 -1.32
C LYS A 130 -8.53 -12.25 -1.81
N GLY A 131 -9.20 -11.53 -0.89
CA GLY A 131 -10.03 -10.37 -1.21
C GLY A 131 -9.28 -9.04 -1.10
N GLU A 132 -9.83 -8.00 -1.72
CA GLU A 132 -9.33 -6.64 -1.56
C GLU A 132 -9.45 -6.18 -0.09
N PRO A 133 -8.45 -5.47 0.45
CA PRO A 133 -8.52 -4.91 1.80
C PRO A 133 -9.68 -3.91 1.92
N SER A 134 -10.36 -3.93 3.05
CA SER A 134 -11.37 -2.93 3.39
C SER A 134 -10.86 -2.08 4.53
N ILE A 135 -10.87 -0.76 4.35
CA ILE A 135 -10.43 0.20 5.38
C ILE A 135 -11.20 0.06 6.71
N ASN A 136 -12.42 -0.49 6.69
CA ASN A 136 -13.23 -0.68 7.88
C ASN A 136 -12.98 -2.02 8.62
N LYS A 137 -12.13 -2.90 8.06
CA LYS A 137 -11.83 -4.22 8.64
C LYS A 137 -10.48 -4.29 9.36
N TYR A 138 -9.72 -3.18 9.36
CA TYR A 138 -8.38 -3.07 9.92
C TYR A 138 -8.28 -1.88 10.86
#